data_AF-A0A554MH82-F1
#
_entry.id   AF-A0A554MH82-F1
#
_cell.length_a   1.000
_cell.length_b   1.000
_cell.length_c   1.000
_cell.angle_alpha   90.00
_cell.angle_beta   90.00
_cell.angle_gamma   90.00
#
_symmetry.space_group_name_H-M   'P 1'
#
loop_
_entity.id
_entity.type
_entity.pdbx_description
1 polymer ?
#
loop_
_entity_poly.entity_id
_entity_poly.type
_entity_poly.pdbx_seq_one_letter_code
_entity_poly.pdbx_strand_id
1 'polypeptide(L)'
;MYMKKGGAGFTLIELLVVIAVIGMLASIVLVSLGPTRAKARDSKRIAEVRQMGLALEQEAADGGEAIAGCAGDQVDAKTCTGPGVANFANFNDPSTPGTPCPAGAGTVTCQYSIATNAGLLGARSDDYQICFVLEQGIGTITGLSSPGKYQIETGGNFKAGCE
;
A
#
# COMPACT_ATOMS: atom_id res chain seq x y z
N MET A 1 19.35 42.12 -53.76
CA MET A 1 18.80 40.77 -54.05
C MET A 1 17.95 40.37 -52.85
N TYR A 2 16.62 40.40 -52.94
CA TYR A 2 15.72 40.14 -51.80
C TYR A 2 15.17 38.71 -51.91
N MET A 3 15.58 37.82 -51.00
CA MET A 3 15.11 36.45 -50.96
C MET A 3 13.71 36.38 -50.33
N LYS A 4 12.72 35.95 -51.12
CA LYS A 4 11.34 35.71 -50.66
C LYS A 4 11.32 34.40 -49.87
N LYS A 5 11.27 34.52 -48.54
CA LYS A 5 11.11 33.39 -47.61
C LYS A 5 9.66 32.90 -47.75
N GLY A 6 9.46 31.72 -48.35
CA GLY A 6 8.14 31.08 -48.42
C GLY A 6 7.73 30.60 -47.03
N GLY A 7 6.92 31.40 -46.34
CA GLY A 7 6.29 30.97 -45.09
C GLY A 7 5.21 29.95 -45.40
N ALA A 8 5.47 28.67 -45.15
CA ALA A 8 4.44 27.65 -45.13
C ALA A 8 3.54 27.91 -43.92
N GLY A 9 2.33 28.41 -44.17
CA GLY A 9 1.30 28.60 -43.15
C GLY A 9 0.62 27.27 -42.84
N PHE A 10 0.42 26.99 -41.56
CA PHE A 10 -0.37 25.84 -41.10
C PHE A 10 -1.83 26.05 -41.48
N THR A 11 -2.49 25.03 -42.03
CA THR A 11 -3.92 25.12 -42.36
C THR A 11 -4.78 24.87 -41.11
N LEU A 12 -5.96 25.49 -41.06
CA LEU A 12 -6.91 25.28 -39.96
C LEU A 12 -7.35 23.81 -39.83
N ILE A 13 -7.42 23.09 -40.96
CA ILE A 13 -7.80 21.68 -40.98
C ILE A 13 -6.69 20.78 -40.41
N GLU A 14 -5.42 21.10 -40.67
CA GLU A 14 -4.29 20.37 -40.08
C GLU A 14 -4.29 20.49 -38.55
N LEU A 15 -4.56 21.69 -38.02
CA LEU A 15 -4.62 21.88 -36.57
C LEU A 15 -5.83 21.13 -35.96
N LEU A 16 -6.98 21.14 -36.63
CA LEU A 16 -8.19 20.46 -36.18
C LEU A 16 -8.01 18.94 -36.10
N VAL A 17 -7.37 18.32 -37.10
CA VAL A 17 -7.11 16.87 -37.09
C VAL A 17 -6.14 16.50 -35.97
N VAL A 18 -5.13 17.33 -35.70
CA VAL A 18 -4.14 17.06 -34.66
C VAL A 18 -4.78 17.03 -33.26
N ILE A 19 -5.63 17.99 -32.93
CA ILE A 19 -6.31 17.99 -31.62
C ILE A 19 -7.30 16.82 -31.49
N ALA A 20 -7.92 16.40 -32.60
CA ALA A 20 -8.80 15.23 -32.61
C ALA A 20 -8.02 13.94 -32.30
N VAL A 21 -6.86 13.76 -32.92
CA VAL A 21 -5.99 12.59 -32.68
C VAL A 21 -5.41 12.61 -31.26
N ILE A 22 -4.93 13.77 -30.78
CA ILE A 22 -4.41 13.90 -29.40
C ILE A 22 -5.52 13.59 -28.38
N GLY A 23 -6.74 14.10 -28.60
CA GLY A 23 -7.89 13.82 -27.73
C GLY A 23 -8.23 12.33 -27.68
N MET A 24 -8.24 11.65 -28.83
CA MET A 24 -8.47 10.21 -28.90
C MET A 24 -7.41 9.43 -28.12
N LEU A 25 -6.13 9.69 -28.37
CA LEU A 25 -5.03 9.00 -27.68
C LEU A 25 -5.02 9.28 -26.17
N ALA A 26 -5.26 10.53 -25.75
CA ALA A 26 -5.31 10.91 -24.34
C ALA A 26 -6.41 10.16 -23.58
N SER A 27 -7.58 9.97 -24.19
CA SER A 27 -8.71 9.26 -23.56
C SER A 27 -8.37 7.81 -23.21
N ILE A 28 -7.68 7.09 -24.11
CA ILE A 28 -7.29 5.69 -23.93
C ILE A 28 -6.26 5.57 -22.78
N VAL A 29 -5.29 6.48 -22.75
CA VAL A 29 -4.24 6.48 -21.71
C VAL A 29 -4.84 6.70 -20.33
N LEU A 30 -5.79 7.62 -20.18
CA LEU A 30 -6.40 7.94 -18.88
C LEU A 30 -7.11 6.73 -18.26
N VAL A 31 -7.83 5.94 -19.06
CA VAL A 31 -8.55 4.75 -18.58
C VAL A 31 -7.58 3.69 -18.02
N SER A 32 -6.37 3.56 -18.58
CA SER A 32 -5.39 2.56 -18.17
C SER A 32 -4.65 2.86 -16.85
N LEU A 33 -4.67 4.12 -16.39
CA LEU A 33 -3.84 4.56 -15.26
C LEU A 33 -4.44 4.22 -13.89
N GLY A 34 -5.76 4.09 -13.77
CA GLY A 34 -6.44 3.84 -12.49
C GLY A 34 -5.98 2.53 -11.81
N PRO A 35 -6.17 1.36 -12.44
CA PRO A 35 -5.76 0.07 -11.89
C PRO A 35 -4.25 -0.04 -11.69
N THR A 36 -3.46 0.58 -12.57
CA THR A 36 -1.99 0.59 -12.49
C THR A 36 -1.50 1.30 -11.23
N ARG A 37 -2.10 2.44 -10.88
CA ARG A 37 -1.78 3.16 -9.63
C ARG A 37 -2.17 2.36 -8.39
N ALA A 38 -3.32 1.69 -8.41
CA ALA A 38 -3.75 0.83 -7.30
C ALA A 38 -2.79 -0.35 -7.08
N LYS A 39 -2.36 -1.03 -8.16
CA LYS A 39 -1.33 -2.09 -8.08
C LYS A 39 0.02 -1.58 -7.56
N ALA A 40 0.42 -0.36 -7.93
CA ALA A 40 1.63 0.25 -7.39
C ALA A 40 1.53 0.53 -5.87
N ARG A 41 0.35 0.97 -5.40
CA ARG A 41 0.08 1.12 -3.96
C ARG A 41 0.13 -0.23 -3.25
N ASP A 42 -0.50 -1.27 -3.81
CA ASP A 42 -0.46 -2.63 -3.25
C ASP A 42 0.97 -3.15 -3.14
N SER A 43 1.81 -2.93 -4.15
CA SER A 43 3.24 -3.31 -4.10
C SER A 43 4.00 -2.57 -3.00
N LYS A 44 3.68 -1.29 -2.78
CA LYS A 44 4.27 -0.50 -1.70
C LYS A 44 3.84 -1.03 -0.34
N ARG A 45 2.54 -1.33 -0.16
CA ARG A 45 2.01 -1.89 1.09
C ARG A 45 2.71 -3.18 1.49
N ILE A 46 2.88 -4.11 0.55
CA ILE A 46 3.59 -5.36 0.82
C ILE A 46 5.05 -5.12 1.21
N ALA A 47 5.73 -4.20 0.53
CA ALA A 47 7.11 -3.88 0.87
C ALA A 47 7.24 -3.31 2.29
N GLU A 48 6.37 -2.38 2.67
CA GLU A 48 6.34 -1.79 4.01
C GLU A 48 5.99 -2.82 5.09
N VAL A 49 4.96 -3.64 4.86
CA VAL A 49 4.52 -4.69 5.80
C VAL A 49 5.59 -5.78 5.99
N ARG A 50 6.33 -6.14 4.94
CA ARG A 50 7.49 -7.04 5.06
C ARG A 50 8.64 -6.39 5.84
N GLN A 51 8.91 -5.11 5.62
CA GLN A 51 9.93 -4.38 6.39
C GLN A 51 9.56 -4.31 7.87
N MET A 52 8.27 -4.10 8.18
CA MET A 52 7.76 -4.14 9.55
C MET A 52 7.94 -5.53 10.18
N GLY A 53 7.54 -6.59 9.49
CA GLY A 53 7.71 -7.96 9.98
C GLY A 53 9.18 -8.33 10.22
N LEU A 54 10.07 -8.02 9.28
CA LEU A 54 11.51 -8.27 9.43
C LEU A 54 12.11 -7.53 10.65
N ALA A 55 11.66 -6.31 10.91
CA ALA A 55 12.14 -5.54 12.06
C ALA A 55 11.67 -6.15 13.40
N LEU A 56 10.46 -6.71 13.44
CA LEU A 56 9.95 -7.43 14.62
C LEU A 56 10.65 -8.78 14.81
N GLU A 57 10.87 -9.52 13.73
CA GLU A 57 11.60 -10.80 13.76
C GLU A 57 13.04 -10.62 14.25
N GLN A 58 13.68 -9.51 13.89
CA GLN A 58 15.02 -9.19 14.39
C GLN A 58 15.04 -9.03 15.91
N GLU A 59 14.05 -8.36 16.50
CA GLU A 59 13.96 -8.20 17.96
C GLU A 59 13.53 -9.50 18.66
N ALA A 60 12.64 -10.27 18.04
CA ALA A 60 12.19 -11.55 18.58
C ALA A 60 13.35 -12.54 18.79
N ALA A 61 14.43 -12.40 18.03
CA ALA A 61 15.64 -13.22 18.16
C ALA A 61 16.35 -13.04 19.51
N ASP A 62 16.21 -11.86 20.15
CA ASP A 62 16.86 -11.53 21.42
C ASP A 62 15.97 -11.83 22.65
N GLY A 63 14.76 -12.37 22.41
CA GLY A 63 13.76 -12.68 23.43
C GLY A 63 12.51 -11.84 23.21
N GLY A 64 11.37 -12.49 22.99
CA GLY A 64 10.12 -11.82 22.67
C GLY A 64 9.65 -10.84 23.74
N GLU A 65 9.69 -9.56 23.43
CA GLU A 65 9.23 -8.47 24.29
C GLU A 65 7.89 -7.88 23.83
N ALA A 66 7.12 -7.35 24.78
CA ALA A 66 5.91 -6.59 24.50
C ALA A 66 6.26 -5.25 23.86
N ILE A 67 5.50 -4.86 22.82
CA ILE A 67 5.75 -3.62 22.08
C ILE A 67 5.00 -2.48 22.77
N ALA A 68 5.73 -1.48 23.26
CA ALA A 68 5.11 -0.36 23.97
C ALA A 68 4.22 0.46 23.02
N GLY A 69 3.08 0.96 23.51
CA GLY A 69 2.16 1.75 22.71
C GLY A 69 1.23 0.95 21.77
N CYS A 70 1.41 -0.38 21.65
CA CYS A 70 0.50 -1.27 20.91
C CYS A 70 -0.32 -2.17 21.85
N ALA A 71 -0.81 -1.66 22.98
CA ALA A 71 -1.42 -2.50 24.04
C ALA A 71 -2.87 -2.96 23.76
N GLY A 72 -3.52 -2.40 22.73
CA GLY A 72 -4.93 -2.66 22.40
C GLY A 72 -5.12 -3.64 21.25
N ASP A 73 -6.39 -3.91 20.94
CA ASP A 73 -6.80 -4.59 19.71
C ASP A 73 -6.66 -3.66 18.50
N GLN A 74 -6.06 -4.18 17.42
CA GLN A 74 -5.81 -3.49 16.15
C GLN A 74 -5.39 -2.02 16.30
N VAL A 75 -4.31 -1.77 17.05
CA VAL A 75 -3.77 -0.42 17.25
C VAL A 75 -3.05 0.07 16.00
N ASP A 76 -3.09 1.37 15.71
CA ASP A 76 -2.28 1.95 14.64
C ASP A 76 -0.80 1.63 14.86
N ALA A 77 -0.20 0.93 13.89
CA ALA A 77 1.20 0.49 13.98
C ALA A 77 2.16 1.68 14.19
N LYS A 78 1.76 2.90 13.85
CA LYS A 78 2.58 4.12 14.05
C LYS A 78 2.68 4.58 15.49
N THR A 79 1.70 4.26 16.34
CA THR A 79 1.73 4.68 17.75
C THR A 79 2.60 3.75 18.60
N CYS A 80 3.04 2.65 18.01
CA CYS A 80 3.97 1.71 18.59
C CYS A 80 5.35 2.34 18.79
N THR A 81 5.94 2.06 19.94
CA THR A 81 7.24 2.54 20.37
C THR A 81 8.01 1.39 21.00
N GLY A 82 9.32 1.39 20.80
CA GLY A 82 10.16 0.31 21.30
C GLY A 82 11.17 -0.16 20.25
N PRO A 83 12.03 -1.10 20.65
CA PRO A 83 12.95 -1.76 19.73
C PRO A 83 12.17 -2.47 18.61
N GLY A 84 12.75 -2.53 17.40
CA GLY A 84 12.10 -3.09 16.20
C GLY A 84 10.98 -2.27 15.56
N VAL A 85 10.32 -1.37 16.29
CA VAL A 85 9.16 -0.60 15.78
C VAL A 85 9.39 0.90 15.62
N ALA A 86 10.57 1.40 15.94
CA ALA A 86 10.88 2.84 15.89
C ALA A 86 10.61 3.48 14.51
N ASN A 87 10.72 2.71 13.43
CA ASN A 87 10.48 3.18 12.06
C ASN A 87 9.01 3.10 11.63
N PHE A 88 8.11 2.52 12.43
CA PHE A 88 6.73 2.27 12.01
C PHE A 88 5.94 3.56 11.78
N ALA A 89 6.30 4.63 12.50
CA ALA A 89 5.75 5.98 12.28
C ALA A 89 5.93 6.48 10.83
N ASN A 90 6.94 5.99 10.11
CA ASN A 90 7.22 6.36 8.73
C ASN A 90 6.34 5.60 7.72
N PHE A 91 5.79 4.45 8.10
CA PHE A 91 4.96 3.64 7.22
C PHE A 91 3.51 4.13 7.23
N ASN A 92 2.98 4.37 6.04
CA ASN A 92 1.69 5.01 5.84
C ASN A 92 0.96 4.30 4.72
N ASP A 93 -0.33 3.97 4.94
CA ASP A 93 -1.13 3.46 3.83
C ASP A 93 -1.16 4.53 2.71
N PRO A 94 -0.85 4.17 1.45
CA PRO A 94 -0.72 5.16 0.38
C PRO A 94 -2.05 5.73 -0.11
N SER A 95 -3.19 5.19 0.34
CA SER A 95 -4.52 5.60 -0.10
C SER A 95 -5.20 6.57 0.87
N THR A 96 -5.02 6.44 2.19
CA THR A 96 -5.47 7.43 3.18
C THR A 96 -4.79 7.24 4.55
N PRO A 97 -4.51 8.33 5.30
CA PRO A 97 -4.17 8.24 6.72
C PRO A 97 -5.46 8.31 7.58
N GLY A 98 -5.56 7.49 8.62
CA GLY A 98 -6.32 7.93 9.80
C GLY A 98 -6.98 6.85 10.65
N THR A 99 -7.52 5.79 10.06
CA THR A 99 -8.19 4.75 10.84
C THR A 99 -7.40 3.46 10.76
N PRO A 100 -6.90 2.93 11.90
CA PRO A 100 -6.23 1.63 11.91
C PRO A 100 -7.14 0.55 11.34
N CYS A 101 -6.58 -0.43 10.63
CA CYS A 101 -7.33 -1.51 10.03
C CYS A 101 -8.06 -2.31 11.11
N PRO A 102 -9.41 -2.30 11.15
CA PRO A 102 -10.13 -3.08 12.14
C PRO A 102 -10.08 -4.57 11.77
N ALA A 103 -10.28 -5.42 12.78
CA ALA A 103 -10.38 -6.86 12.62
C ALA A 103 -11.48 -7.26 11.62
N GLY A 104 -11.38 -8.50 11.15
CA GLY A 104 -12.27 -9.12 10.18
C GLY A 104 -11.92 -8.82 8.71
N ALA A 105 -12.71 -9.41 7.83
CA ALA A 105 -12.59 -9.23 6.39
C ALA A 105 -13.18 -7.90 5.91
N GLY A 106 -12.75 -7.43 4.75
CA GLY A 106 -13.31 -6.23 4.11
C GLY A 106 -12.40 -5.69 3.02
N THR A 107 -12.84 -4.64 2.35
CA THR A 107 -12.08 -3.96 1.28
C THR A 107 -11.90 -2.46 1.56
N VAL A 108 -12.26 -2.02 2.76
CA VAL A 108 -12.16 -0.61 3.18
C VAL A 108 -10.68 -0.27 3.36
N THR A 109 -10.25 0.83 2.74
CA THR A 109 -8.90 1.38 2.91
C THR A 109 -8.69 1.81 4.35
N CYS A 110 -7.58 1.39 4.94
CA CYS A 110 -7.25 1.65 6.34
C CYS A 110 -5.74 1.74 6.53
N GLN A 111 -5.34 2.37 7.64
CA GLN A 111 -3.97 2.50 8.07
C GLN A 111 -3.47 1.17 8.67
N TYR A 112 -2.18 0.85 8.54
CA TYR A 112 -1.62 -0.38 9.12
C TYR A 112 -1.91 -0.48 10.61
N SER A 113 -2.45 -1.62 11.03
CA SER A 113 -2.67 -1.92 12.44
C SER A 113 -1.84 -3.12 12.87
N ILE A 114 -1.59 -3.21 14.17
CA ILE A 114 -0.86 -4.32 14.76
C ILE A 114 -1.58 -4.81 16.02
N ALA A 115 -1.60 -6.13 16.20
CA ALA A 115 -2.11 -6.82 17.38
C ALA A 115 -1.30 -8.12 17.58
N THR A 116 -1.59 -8.88 18.63
CA THR A 116 -1.16 -10.31 18.72
C THR A 116 -1.83 -11.15 17.63
N ASN A 117 -1.29 -12.33 17.30
CA ASN A 117 -1.90 -13.20 16.29
C ASN A 117 -3.38 -13.49 16.57
N ALA A 118 -3.78 -13.57 17.85
CA ALA A 118 -5.17 -13.81 18.24
C ALA A 118 -6.09 -12.56 18.17
N GLY A 119 -5.55 -11.37 17.93
CA GLY A 119 -6.32 -10.11 17.86
C GLY A 119 -6.85 -9.58 19.20
N LEU A 120 -6.52 -10.22 20.33
CA LEU A 120 -7.20 -9.95 21.61
C LEU A 120 -6.40 -9.07 22.57
N LEU A 121 -5.10 -8.92 22.33
CA LEU A 121 -4.14 -8.25 23.23
C LEU A 121 -3.08 -7.50 22.45
N GLY A 122 -2.32 -6.68 23.18
CA GLY A 122 -1.24 -5.89 22.63
C GLY A 122 -0.06 -6.69 22.08
N ALA A 123 0.43 -6.24 20.93
CA ALA A 123 1.43 -6.95 20.12
C ALA A 123 2.76 -7.19 20.85
N ARG A 124 3.38 -8.33 20.58
CA ARG A 124 4.73 -8.69 21.04
C ARG A 124 5.63 -8.95 19.83
N SER A 125 6.93 -8.79 19.98
CA SER A 125 7.88 -9.04 18.88
C SER A 125 7.88 -10.51 18.42
N ASP A 126 7.60 -11.46 19.33
CA ASP A 126 7.46 -12.89 19.05
C ASP A 126 6.03 -13.32 18.67
N ASP A 127 5.03 -12.49 18.90
CA ASP A 127 3.61 -12.78 18.65
C ASP A 127 2.88 -11.52 18.17
N TYR A 128 2.80 -11.40 16.84
CA TYR A 128 2.12 -10.28 16.20
C TYR A 128 1.41 -10.70 14.91
N GLN A 129 0.40 -9.92 14.57
CA GLN A 129 -0.14 -9.79 13.23
C GLN A 129 -0.15 -8.31 12.84
N ILE A 130 0.21 -7.99 11.60
CA ILE A 130 0.05 -6.64 11.03
C ILE A 130 -1.00 -6.70 9.95
N CYS A 131 -2.09 -5.95 10.11
CA CYS A 131 -3.19 -5.92 9.16
C CYS A 131 -3.07 -4.74 8.19
N PHE A 132 -3.42 -5.02 6.95
CA PHE A 132 -3.39 -4.08 5.83
C PHE A 132 -4.45 -4.47 4.79
N VAL A 133 -4.62 -3.63 3.76
CA VAL A 133 -5.62 -3.83 2.71
C VAL A 133 -4.99 -3.77 1.33
N LEU A 134 -5.41 -4.64 0.43
CA LEU A 134 -5.06 -4.58 -0.99
C LEU A 134 -6.27 -4.14 -1.80
N GLU A 135 -6.06 -3.18 -2.71
CA GLU A 135 -7.12 -2.62 -3.54
C GLU A 135 -7.39 -3.42 -4.80
N GLN A 136 -6.39 -4.12 -5.32
CA GLN A 136 -6.50 -4.98 -6.50
C GLN A 136 -6.00 -6.39 -6.22
N GLY A 137 -5.11 -6.54 -5.25
CA GLY A 137 -4.41 -7.80 -4.99
C GLY A 137 -3.16 -7.95 -5.85
N ILE A 138 -2.29 -8.87 -5.44
CA ILE A 138 -1.00 -9.19 -6.06
C ILE A 138 -1.00 -10.66 -6.46
N GLY A 139 -1.21 -10.90 -7.76
CA GLY A 139 -1.33 -12.26 -8.32
C GLY A 139 -0.05 -13.11 -8.27
N THR A 140 1.10 -12.54 -7.91
CA THR A 140 2.37 -13.29 -7.77
C THR A 140 2.57 -13.87 -6.37
N ILE A 141 1.77 -13.48 -5.38
CA ILE A 141 1.85 -13.98 -4.01
C ILE A 141 0.59 -14.79 -3.73
N THR A 142 0.78 -16.10 -3.50
CA THR A 142 -0.31 -17.02 -3.17
C THR A 142 -1.09 -16.50 -1.97
N GLY A 143 -2.41 -16.44 -2.08
CA GLY A 143 -3.30 -15.94 -1.03
C GLY A 143 -3.61 -14.44 -1.10
N LEU A 144 -2.86 -13.64 -1.86
CA LEU A 144 -3.01 -12.18 -1.97
C LEU A 144 -3.57 -11.72 -3.34
N SER A 145 -4.11 -12.63 -4.15
CA SER A 145 -4.48 -12.36 -5.55
C SER A 145 -5.75 -11.53 -5.75
N SER A 146 -6.45 -11.18 -4.68
CA SER A 146 -7.75 -10.51 -4.71
C SER A 146 -7.71 -9.22 -3.89
N PRO A 147 -8.62 -8.26 -4.16
CA PRO A 147 -8.81 -7.14 -3.25
C PRO A 147 -9.38 -7.62 -1.93
N GLY A 148 -8.89 -7.06 -0.82
CA GLY A 148 -9.29 -7.48 0.51
C GLY A 148 -8.32 -7.06 1.59
N LYS A 149 -8.71 -7.29 2.84
CA LYS A 149 -7.83 -7.18 4.00
C LYS A 149 -7.00 -8.45 4.14
N TYR A 150 -5.77 -8.25 4.56
CA TYR A 150 -4.76 -9.28 4.76
C TYR A 150 -3.97 -8.96 6.00
N GLN A 151 -3.38 -9.99 6.58
CA GLN A 151 -2.45 -9.88 7.69
C GLN A 151 -1.13 -10.56 7.33
N ILE A 152 -0.03 -10.06 7.87
CA ILE A 152 1.22 -10.81 8.00
C ILE A 152 1.37 -11.23 9.46
N GLU A 153 1.70 -12.49 9.68
CA GLU A 153 1.90 -13.08 11.02
C GLU A 153 3.38 -13.21 11.33
N THR A 154 3.69 -13.54 12.58
CA THR A 154 5.03 -13.97 13.00
C THR A 154 5.58 -15.04 12.02
N GLY A 155 6.80 -14.83 11.53
CA GLY A 155 7.44 -15.71 10.54
C GLY A 155 7.13 -15.34 9.07
N GLY A 156 6.56 -14.17 8.83
CA GLY A 156 6.45 -13.57 7.50
C GLY A 156 5.36 -14.17 6.59
N ASN A 157 4.48 -14.99 7.16
CA ASN A 157 3.40 -15.63 6.42
C ASN A 157 2.21 -14.68 6.25
N PHE A 158 1.62 -14.67 5.05
CA PHE A 158 0.43 -13.88 4.79
C PHE A 158 -0.84 -14.71 4.95
N LYS A 159 -1.87 -14.13 5.56
CA LYS A 159 -3.24 -14.69 5.61
C LYS A 159 -4.27 -13.67 5.15
N ALA A 160 -5.40 -14.17 4.69
CA ALA A 160 -6.56 -13.36 4.33
C ALA A 160 -7.39 -13.04 5.58
N GLY A 161 -7.88 -11.80 5.66
CA GLY A 161 -8.52 -11.29 6.86
C GLY A 161 -7.53 -10.65 7.83
N CYS A 162 -8.10 -10.19 8.94
CA CYS A 162 -7.42 -9.66 10.12
C CYS A 162 -8.12 -10.32 11.32
N GLU A 163 -7.41 -10.93 12.26
CA GLU A 163 -8.02 -11.54 13.46
C GLU A 163 -8.31 -10.50 14.53
#